data_AF-A0A7Y0S7Q1-F1
#
_entry.id   AF-A0A7Y0S7Q1-F1
#
_cell.length_a   1.000
_cell.length_b   1.000
_cell.length_c   1.000
_cell.angle_alpha   90.00
_cell.angle_beta   90.00
_cell.angle_gamma   90.00
#
_symmetry.space_group_name_H-M   'P 1'
#
loop_
_entity.id
_entity.type
_entity.pdbx_description
1 polymer ?
#
loop_
_entity_poly.entity_id
_entity_poly.type
_entity_poly.pdbx_seq_one_letter_code
_entity_poly.pdbx_strand_id
1 'polypeptide(L)'
;MFPQLGYVVKKVSKRLYRLVKFKKRQPLKAVLFSFTSMLKGRQQRLIKKLPFYPQRSHRCIFSPEPFQEPSEHVLAWGQRVSPVFKSKVVEICSELEINPNHLMACMAFETAETFSPSIRNGSGSGATGLIQFMPATAKNLGTSTKHLAMMSAVEQLDYVKAYFWPYRHRMSSLEDVYMAILYPAAIGKSPSHVLFKQGSIAYRQNAGIDRHNKGNITLSDVSYKVRQKLAKGLQPNFMG
;
A
#
# COMPACT_ATOMS: atom_id res chain seq x y z
N MET A 1 -18.49 -3.69 -19.96
CA MET A 1 -19.04 -4.86 -19.25
C MET A 1 -17.95 -5.39 -18.32
N PHE A 2 -18.00 -5.06 -17.02
CA PHE A 2 -16.89 -5.31 -16.08
C PHE A 2 -16.88 -6.77 -15.61
N PRO A 3 -15.78 -7.53 -15.78
CA PRO A 3 -15.72 -8.87 -15.21
C PRO A 3 -15.62 -8.76 -13.68
N GLN A 4 -16.56 -9.39 -12.98
CA GLN A 4 -16.66 -9.50 -11.51
C GLN A 4 -15.42 -10.14 -10.83
N LEU A 5 -14.40 -10.49 -11.60
CA LEU A 5 -13.21 -11.30 -11.26
C LEU A 5 -12.14 -10.59 -10.41
N GLY A 6 -12.43 -9.42 -9.82
CA GLY A 6 -11.52 -8.73 -8.90
C GLY A 6 -12.08 -8.55 -7.48
N TYR A 7 -13.37 -8.84 -7.27
CA TYR A 7 -14.11 -8.29 -6.14
C TYR A 7 -14.28 -9.25 -4.96
N VAL A 8 -14.01 -10.55 -5.15
CA VAL A 8 -14.41 -11.60 -4.20
C VAL A 8 -13.39 -11.86 -3.07
N VAL A 9 -12.14 -11.41 -3.23
CA VAL A 9 -11.05 -11.82 -2.34
C VAL A 9 -11.21 -11.32 -0.91
N LYS A 10 -11.91 -10.19 -0.71
CA LYS A 10 -11.98 -9.53 0.61
C LYS A 10 -12.99 -10.17 1.58
N LYS A 11 -14.01 -10.89 1.11
CA LYS A 11 -15.03 -11.48 2.02
C LYS A 11 -14.47 -12.65 2.82
N VAL A 12 -13.55 -13.43 2.25
CA VAL A 12 -13.07 -14.68 2.87
C VAL A 12 -11.83 -14.49 3.73
N SER A 13 -10.90 -13.63 3.29
CA SER A 13 -9.67 -13.31 4.04
C SER A 13 -9.96 -12.96 5.51
N LYS A 14 -11.06 -12.23 5.78
CA LYS A 14 -11.38 -11.76 7.14
C LYS A 14 -11.98 -12.83 8.06
N ARG A 15 -12.70 -13.85 7.54
CA ARG A 15 -13.18 -14.98 8.38
C ARG A 15 -12.00 -15.82 8.87
N LEU A 16 -11.03 -16.07 7.99
CA LEU A 16 -9.75 -16.71 8.33
C LEU A 16 -8.90 -15.86 9.28
N TYR A 17 -8.77 -14.54 9.03
CA TYR A 17 -8.03 -13.62 9.89
C TYR A 17 -8.64 -13.47 11.30
N ARG A 18 -9.98 -13.49 11.45
CA ARG A 18 -10.63 -13.51 12.77
C ARG A 18 -10.23 -14.76 13.56
N LEU A 19 -10.20 -15.93 12.93
CA LEU A 19 -9.83 -17.19 13.58
C LEU A 19 -8.36 -17.21 14.04
N VAL A 20 -7.45 -16.59 13.26
CA VAL A 20 -6.02 -16.51 13.62
C VAL A 20 -5.75 -15.47 14.72
N LYS A 21 -6.46 -14.34 14.75
CA LYS A 21 -6.20 -13.24 15.70
C LYS A 21 -6.69 -13.51 17.13
N PHE A 22 -7.67 -14.40 17.33
CA PHE A 22 -8.15 -14.75 18.68
C PHE A 22 -7.07 -15.42 19.56
N LYS A 23 -5.99 -15.96 18.97
CA LYS A 23 -4.86 -16.52 19.74
C LYS A 23 -3.82 -15.48 20.23
N LYS A 24 -3.88 -14.21 19.83
CA LYS A 24 -2.83 -13.21 20.14
C LYS A 24 -3.38 -11.79 20.37
N ARG A 25 -4.04 -11.50 21.49
CA ARG A 25 -4.45 -10.13 21.84
C ARG A 25 -3.86 -9.66 23.18
N GLN A 26 -3.12 -8.55 23.12
CA GLN A 26 -3.02 -7.52 24.16
C GLN A 26 -3.48 -6.16 23.55
N PRO A 27 -4.02 -5.21 24.34
CA PRO A 27 -4.85 -4.11 23.81
C PRO A 27 -4.08 -2.87 23.31
N LEU A 28 -4.37 -2.44 22.08
CA LEU A 28 -3.94 -1.20 21.43
C LEU A 28 -4.82 -0.01 21.85
N LYS A 29 -4.61 0.56 23.05
CA LYS A 29 -5.25 1.85 23.44
C LYS A 29 -4.28 3.03 23.56
N ALA A 30 -2.96 2.82 23.49
CA ALA A 30 -1.98 3.87 23.82
C ALA A 30 -1.46 4.72 22.63
N VAL A 31 -1.66 4.31 21.37
CA VAL A 31 -0.97 4.95 20.23
C VAL A 31 -1.66 6.24 19.76
N LEU A 32 -2.97 6.38 19.96
CA LEU A 32 -3.72 7.53 19.42
C LEU A 32 -3.48 8.84 20.19
N PHE A 33 -3.06 8.77 21.46
CA PHE A 33 -2.90 9.95 22.33
C PHE A 33 -1.53 10.64 22.19
N SER A 34 -0.54 9.98 21.57
CA SER A 34 0.80 10.56 21.41
C SER A 34 0.98 11.39 20.13
N PHE A 35 0.09 11.26 19.14
CA PHE A 35 0.22 11.93 17.85
C PHE A 35 -0.16 13.43 17.88
N THR A 36 -1.02 13.85 18.81
CA THR A 36 -1.43 15.26 18.91
C THR A 36 -0.41 16.16 19.61
N SER A 37 0.53 15.59 20.37
CA SER A 37 1.54 16.37 21.13
C SER A 37 2.88 16.54 20.40
N MET A 38 3.19 15.72 19.39
CA MET A 38 4.50 15.69 18.72
C MET A 38 4.66 16.73 17.59
N LEU A 39 3.57 17.37 17.13
CA LEU A 39 3.60 18.33 16.02
C LEU A 39 3.82 19.80 16.43
N LYS A 40 4.05 20.10 17.72
CA LYS A 40 4.32 21.48 18.19
C LYS A 40 5.75 21.75 18.70
N GLY A 41 6.66 20.78 18.65
CA GLY A 41 7.93 20.85 19.41
C GLY A 41 9.26 20.91 18.64
N ARG A 42 9.29 20.94 17.31
CA ARG A 42 10.54 20.72 16.55
C ARG A 42 10.88 21.76 15.48
N GLN A 43 10.49 23.01 15.71
CA GLN A 43 11.05 24.18 15.03
C GLN A 43 11.79 25.00 16.08
N GLN A 44 13.11 24.77 16.19
CA GLN A 44 14.18 25.68 16.65
C GLN A 44 15.29 24.88 17.34
N ARG A 45 16.54 25.28 17.03
CA ARG A 45 17.84 24.79 17.53
C ARG A 45 18.33 23.51 16.82
N LEU A 46 19.50 23.42 16.18
CA LEU A 46 20.74 24.17 16.28
C LEU A 46 21.44 24.21 14.91
N ILE A 47 21.87 25.40 14.51
CA ILE A 47 23.07 25.62 13.70
C ILE A 47 24.26 25.67 14.68
N LYS A 48 25.44 25.24 14.20
CA LYS A 48 26.81 25.43 14.74
C LYS A 48 27.45 24.17 15.35
N LYS A 49 28.36 23.53 14.60
CA LYS A 49 29.83 23.57 14.78
C LYS A 49 30.48 22.39 14.04
N LEU A 50 31.28 22.69 13.01
CA LEU A 50 32.22 21.79 12.34
C LEU A 50 33.58 21.81 13.05
N PRO A 51 34.32 20.69 13.11
CA PRO A 51 35.76 20.72 13.20
C PRO A 51 36.43 20.35 11.87
N PHE A 52 37.52 21.07 11.66
CA PHE A 52 38.48 21.10 10.57
C PHE A 52 39.24 19.77 10.42
N TYR A 53 39.47 19.31 9.18
CA TYR A 53 40.40 18.22 8.85
C TYR A 53 41.32 18.64 7.69
N PRO A 54 42.63 18.36 7.75
CA PRO A 54 43.59 18.89 6.80
C PRO A 54 43.57 18.14 5.46
N GLN A 55 43.84 18.89 4.39
CA GLN A 55 43.95 18.40 3.03
C GLN A 55 45.20 17.55 2.81
N ARG A 56 45.04 16.47 2.05
CA ARG A 56 46.16 15.78 1.41
C ARG A 56 45.88 15.67 -0.08
N SER A 57 46.74 16.33 -0.85
CA SER A 57 46.74 16.40 -2.29
C SER A 57 47.28 15.11 -2.91
N HIS A 58 46.48 14.45 -3.74
CA HIS A 58 46.99 13.72 -4.89
C HIS A 58 46.06 13.99 -6.07
N ARG A 59 46.60 14.68 -7.08
CA ARG A 59 45.98 14.80 -8.41
C ARG A 59 45.80 13.41 -8.97
N CYS A 60 44.55 13.03 -9.20
CA CYS A 60 44.21 12.09 -10.26
C CYS A 60 43.24 12.83 -11.17
N ILE A 61 43.69 13.14 -12.38
CA ILE A 61 42.87 13.72 -13.43
C ILE A 61 41.99 12.59 -13.94
N PHE A 62 40.79 12.49 -13.39
CA PHE A 62 39.68 11.77 -14.00
C PHE A 62 38.57 12.80 -14.06
N SER A 63 38.26 13.29 -15.25
CA SER A 63 37.09 14.13 -15.47
C SER A 63 35.88 13.30 -15.06
N PRO A 64 35.13 13.66 -14.00
CA PRO A 64 33.87 13.02 -13.76
C PRO A 64 32.91 13.55 -14.83
N GLU A 65 32.58 12.70 -15.79
CA GLU A 65 31.29 12.80 -16.48
C GLU A 65 30.22 13.08 -15.41
N PRO A 66 29.36 14.10 -15.58
CA PRO A 66 28.38 14.44 -14.56
C PRO A 66 27.55 13.20 -14.28
N PHE A 67 27.68 12.71 -13.05
CA PHE A 67 26.84 11.64 -12.53
C PHE A 67 25.41 12.15 -12.63
N GLN A 68 24.65 11.62 -13.60
CA GLN A 68 23.22 11.90 -13.68
C GLN A 68 22.60 11.29 -12.44
N GLU A 69 22.31 12.12 -11.45
CA GLU A 69 21.41 11.79 -10.35
C GLU A 69 20.17 11.11 -10.97
N PRO A 70 19.86 9.85 -10.60
CA PRO A 70 18.72 9.16 -11.17
C PRO A 70 17.47 10.00 -10.87
N SER A 71 16.59 10.10 -11.87
CA SER A 71 15.34 10.87 -11.83
C SER A 71 14.41 10.40 -10.70
N GLU A 72 14.70 10.81 -9.47
CA GLU A 72 13.87 10.51 -8.32
C GLU A 72 12.53 11.24 -8.48
N HIS A 73 11.45 10.47 -8.29
CA HIS A 73 10.04 10.89 -8.24
C HIS A 73 9.19 10.72 -9.50
N VAL A 74 9.50 9.80 -10.41
CA VAL A 74 8.47 9.31 -11.36
C VAL A 74 7.56 8.30 -10.64
N LEU A 75 6.28 8.65 -10.51
CA LEU A 75 5.29 7.84 -9.81
C LEU A 75 4.39 7.10 -10.81
N ALA A 76 4.20 5.80 -10.60
CA ALA A 76 3.22 5.01 -11.33
C ALA A 76 1.83 5.62 -11.13
N TRP A 77 1.11 5.88 -12.22
CA TRP A 77 -0.19 6.58 -12.21
C TRP A 77 -0.12 8.03 -11.71
N GLY A 78 1.04 8.67 -11.68
CA GLY A 78 1.20 10.06 -11.25
C GLY A 78 0.34 11.06 -12.02
N GLN A 79 0.06 10.81 -13.31
CA GLN A 79 -0.83 11.66 -14.13
C GLN A 79 -2.32 11.54 -13.74
N ARG A 80 -2.72 10.54 -12.95
CA ARG A 80 -4.11 10.36 -12.51
C ARG A 80 -4.45 11.11 -11.21
N VAL A 81 -3.47 11.72 -10.57
CA VAL A 81 -3.60 12.29 -9.23
C VAL A 81 -2.99 13.70 -9.16
N SER A 82 -3.40 14.48 -8.17
CA SER A 82 -2.86 15.83 -8.00
C SER A 82 -1.40 15.81 -7.50
N PRO A 83 -0.62 16.88 -7.74
CA PRO A 83 0.72 17.02 -7.17
C PRO A 83 0.78 16.81 -5.65
N VAL A 84 -0.19 17.37 -4.92
CA VAL A 84 -0.30 17.22 -3.45
C VAL A 84 -0.50 15.75 -3.05
N PHE A 85 -1.30 15.00 -3.81
CA PHE A 85 -1.48 13.57 -3.58
C PHE A 85 -0.16 12.80 -3.79
N LYS A 86 0.59 13.10 -4.86
CA LYS A 86 1.89 12.47 -5.13
C LYS A 86 2.88 12.71 -3.99
N SER A 87 3.06 13.97 -3.59
CA SER A 87 3.96 14.34 -2.49
C SER A 87 3.61 13.60 -1.20
N LYS A 88 2.32 13.55 -0.85
CA LYS A 88 1.84 12.85 0.35
C LYS A 88 2.06 11.33 0.27
N VAL A 89 1.89 10.72 -0.90
CA VAL A 89 2.20 9.29 -1.10
C VAL A 89 3.70 9.03 -0.88
N VAL A 90 4.57 9.87 -1.44
CA VAL A 90 6.03 9.74 -1.28
C VAL A 90 6.42 9.86 0.20
N GLU A 91 5.90 10.86 0.90
CA GLU A 91 6.12 11.05 2.35
C GLU A 91 5.68 9.82 3.15
N ILE A 92 4.44 9.37 2.95
CA ILE A 92 3.90 8.18 3.63
C ILE A 92 4.76 6.95 3.36
N CYS A 93 5.19 6.75 2.12
CA CYS A 93 5.95 5.58 1.73
C CYS A 93 7.38 5.60 2.28
N SER A 94 7.98 6.79 2.39
CA SER A 94 9.26 6.97 3.09
C SER A 94 9.15 6.54 4.55
N GLU A 95 8.11 6.99 5.27
CA GLU A 95 7.91 6.60 6.67
C GLU A 95 7.57 5.13 6.88
N LEU A 96 6.89 4.51 5.92
CA LEU A 96 6.54 3.08 5.95
C LEU A 96 7.67 2.17 5.46
N GLU A 97 8.73 2.74 4.89
CA GLU A 97 9.81 2.05 4.19
C GLU A 97 9.28 1.13 3.08
N ILE A 98 8.40 1.66 2.22
CA ILE A 98 7.88 0.95 1.05
C ILE A 98 8.11 1.75 -0.23
N ASN A 99 8.18 1.06 -1.37
CA ASN A 99 8.24 1.74 -2.65
C ASN A 99 6.88 2.41 -2.97
N PRO A 100 6.84 3.74 -3.26
CA PRO A 100 5.59 4.45 -3.51
C PRO A 100 4.86 3.95 -4.76
N ASN A 101 5.57 3.42 -5.77
CA ASN A 101 4.96 2.82 -6.95
C ASN A 101 4.16 1.55 -6.61
N HIS A 102 4.56 0.82 -5.58
CA HIS A 102 3.81 -0.36 -5.12
C HIS A 102 2.47 0.04 -4.49
N LEU A 103 2.46 1.09 -3.65
CA LEU A 103 1.23 1.60 -3.07
C LEU A 103 0.29 2.15 -4.14
N MET A 104 0.82 2.89 -5.12
CA MET A 104 0.05 3.43 -6.24
C MET A 104 -0.56 2.33 -7.11
N ALA A 105 0.19 1.27 -7.42
CA ALA A 105 -0.33 0.13 -8.16
C ALA A 105 -1.47 -0.59 -7.40
N CYS A 106 -1.34 -0.72 -6.08
CA CYS A 106 -2.41 -1.26 -5.23
C CYS A 106 -3.65 -0.37 -5.27
N MET A 107 -3.50 0.95 -5.12
CA MET A 107 -4.63 1.89 -5.22
C MET A 107 -5.29 1.85 -6.59
N ALA A 108 -4.51 1.78 -7.67
CA ALA A 108 -5.04 1.64 -9.02
C ALA A 108 -5.82 0.33 -9.21
N PHE A 109 -5.38 -0.77 -8.60
CA PHE A 109 -6.14 -2.02 -8.62
C PHE A 109 -7.45 -1.89 -7.85
N GLU A 110 -7.39 -1.39 -6.63
CA GLU A 110 -8.51 -1.30 -5.68
C GLU A 110 -9.60 -0.30 -6.11
N THR A 111 -9.20 0.74 -6.84
CA THR A 111 -10.10 1.80 -7.31
C THR A 111 -10.49 1.69 -8.78
N ALA A 112 -10.13 0.58 -9.44
CA ALA A 112 -10.27 0.44 -10.89
C ALA A 112 -9.67 1.64 -11.66
N GLU A 113 -8.48 2.07 -11.24
CA GLU A 113 -7.68 3.19 -11.77
C GLU A 113 -8.25 4.59 -11.52
N THR A 114 -9.38 4.72 -10.82
CA THR A 114 -10.02 6.04 -10.63
C THR A 114 -9.37 6.88 -9.54
N PHE A 115 -8.66 6.25 -8.59
CA PHE A 115 -8.17 6.90 -7.36
C PHE A 115 -9.28 7.63 -6.58
N SER A 116 -10.54 7.22 -6.78
CA SER A 116 -11.67 7.82 -6.10
C SER A 116 -11.75 7.37 -4.64
N PRO A 117 -11.86 8.30 -3.68
CA PRO A 117 -12.04 7.97 -2.26
C PRO A 117 -13.44 7.42 -1.95
N SER A 118 -14.40 7.62 -2.84
CA SER A 118 -15.80 7.23 -2.66
C SER A 118 -16.19 5.93 -3.35
N ILE A 119 -15.30 5.34 -4.17
CA ILE A 119 -15.60 4.12 -4.91
C ILE A 119 -15.96 2.98 -3.96
N ARG A 120 -17.14 2.39 -4.19
CA ARG A 120 -17.67 1.29 -3.38
C ARG A 120 -17.48 -0.04 -4.09
N ASN A 121 -17.30 -1.07 -3.29
CA ASN A 121 -17.19 -2.42 -3.80
C ASN A 121 -18.50 -2.92 -4.44
N GLY A 122 -18.45 -3.34 -5.71
CA GLY A 122 -19.63 -3.79 -6.45
C GLY A 122 -20.26 -5.11 -5.98
N SER A 123 -19.60 -5.88 -5.11
CA SER A 123 -20.14 -7.14 -4.57
C SER A 123 -20.91 -6.99 -3.26
N GLY A 124 -21.17 -5.75 -2.82
CA GLY A 124 -21.95 -5.47 -1.61
C GLY A 124 -21.19 -5.70 -0.30
N SER A 125 -19.86 -5.84 -0.33
CA SER A 125 -19.04 -6.02 0.88
C SER A 125 -18.96 -4.76 1.77
N GLY A 126 -19.38 -3.61 1.24
CA GLY A 126 -19.26 -2.31 1.91
C GLY A 126 -17.84 -1.75 1.94
N ALA A 127 -16.89 -2.36 1.23
CA ALA A 127 -15.54 -1.82 1.11
C ALA A 127 -15.55 -0.50 0.32
N THR A 128 -14.70 0.47 0.71
CA THR A 128 -14.76 1.83 0.16
C THR A 128 -13.39 2.50 0.07
N GLY A 129 -13.16 3.27 -1.00
CA GLY A 129 -12.02 4.17 -1.16
C GLY A 129 -10.74 3.54 -1.70
N LEU A 130 -9.64 4.28 -1.54
CA LEU A 130 -8.33 4.10 -2.17
C LEU A 130 -7.72 2.70 -2.01
N ILE A 131 -7.97 2.05 -0.87
CA ILE A 131 -7.55 0.67 -0.61
C ILE A 131 -8.73 -0.27 -0.29
N GLN A 132 -9.95 0.20 -0.57
CA GLN A 132 -11.22 -0.47 -0.28
C GLN A 132 -11.29 -0.91 1.20
N PHE A 133 -11.33 0.08 2.10
CA PHE A 133 -11.47 -0.13 3.54
C PHE A 133 -12.77 -0.87 3.85
N MET A 134 -12.66 -2.03 4.48
CA MET A 134 -13.84 -2.76 4.97
C MET A 134 -14.51 -2.01 6.15
N PRO A 135 -15.83 -2.12 6.36
CA PRO A 135 -16.53 -1.40 7.43
C PRO A 135 -15.92 -1.59 8.83
N ALA A 136 -15.58 -2.83 9.20
CA ALA A 136 -14.93 -3.10 10.50
C ALA A 136 -13.48 -2.59 10.57
N THR A 137 -12.79 -2.42 9.43
CA THR A 137 -11.46 -1.81 9.40
C THR A 137 -11.60 -0.29 9.62
N ALA A 138 -12.51 0.37 8.90
CA ALA A 138 -12.82 1.78 9.10
C ALA A 138 -13.19 2.08 10.57
N LYS A 139 -14.04 1.24 11.18
CA LYS A 139 -14.39 1.35 12.60
C LYS A 139 -13.18 1.28 13.53
N ASN A 140 -12.25 0.35 13.28
CA ASN A 140 -11.03 0.21 14.08
C ASN A 140 -10.07 1.39 13.92
N LEU A 141 -10.16 2.12 12.80
CA LEU A 141 -9.41 3.35 12.55
C LEU A 141 -10.14 4.61 13.08
N GLY A 142 -11.23 4.44 13.84
CA GLY A 142 -11.98 5.55 14.43
C GLY A 142 -12.92 6.28 13.45
N THR A 143 -13.25 5.67 12.31
CA THR A 143 -14.12 6.28 11.29
C THR A 143 -15.19 5.30 10.77
N SER A 144 -15.85 5.62 9.66
CA SER A 144 -16.78 4.74 8.95
C SER A 144 -16.54 4.78 7.45
N THR A 145 -16.99 3.76 6.71
CA THR A 145 -16.91 3.79 5.24
C THR A 145 -17.74 4.92 4.61
N LYS A 146 -18.84 5.33 5.27
CA LYS A 146 -19.59 6.52 4.88
C LYS A 146 -18.74 7.78 4.99
N HIS A 147 -18.03 7.95 6.09
CA HIS A 147 -17.16 9.12 6.29
C HIS A 147 -15.95 9.08 5.33
N LEU A 148 -15.29 7.92 5.18
CA LEU A 148 -14.21 7.73 4.20
C LEU A 148 -14.65 8.13 2.79
N ALA A 149 -15.88 7.81 2.38
CA ALA A 149 -16.40 8.17 1.06
C ALA A 149 -16.60 9.67 0.85
N MET A 150 -16.74 10.46 1.93
CA MET A 150 -16.95 11.92 1.87
C MET A 150 -15.62 12.70 1.92
N MET A 151 -14.51 12.03 2.21
CA MET A 151 -13.19 12.65 2.22
C MET A 151 -12.69 12.92 0.80
N SER A 152 -11.83 13.92 0.66
CA SER A 152 -10.93 14.00 -0.48
C SER A 152 -9.97 12.81 -0.52
N ALA A 153 -9.39 12.55 -1.70
CA ALA A 153 -8.38 11.51 -1.85
C ALA A 153 -7.16 11.77 -0.94
N VAL A 154 -6.76 13.04 -0.79
CA VAL A 154 -5.60 13.45 0.03
C VAL A 154 -5.86 13.26 1.52
N GLU A 155 -7.05 13.57 2.03
CA GLU A 155 -7.42 13.29 3.43
C GLU A 155 -7.47 11.78 3.70
N GLN A 156 -8.00 11.00 2.75
CA GLN A 156 -8.09 9.56 2.91
C GLN A 156 -6.70 8.88 2.99
N LEU A 157 -5.63 9.51 2.46
CA LEU A 157 -4.25 9.02 2.58
C LEU A 157 -3.77 8.93 4.04
N ASP A 158 -4.28 9.74 4.97
CA ASP A 158 -3.92 9.61 6.39
C ASP A 158 -4.42 8.27 6.98
N TYR A 159 -5.60 7.83 6.54
CA TYR A 159 -6.15 6.53 6.91
C TYR A 159 -5.42 5.38 6.21
N VAL A 160 -4.91 5.62 5.00
CA VAL A 160 -4.03 4.65 4.31
C VAL A 160 -2.75 4.46 5.12
N LYS A 161 -2.07 5.55 5.52
CA LYS A 161 -0.90 5.49 6.39
C LYS A 161 -1.20 4.74 7.69
N ALA A 162 -2.27 5.13 8.39
CA ALA A 162 -2.66 4.48 9.65
C ALA A 162 -2.98 2.98 9.49
N TYR A 163 -3.56 2.58 8.35
CA TYR A 163 -3.81 1.19 8.02
C TYR A 163 -2.53 0.37 7.84
N PHE A 164 -1.54 0.94 7.14
CA PHE A 164 -0.28 0.25 6.84
C PHE A 164 0.75 0.30 7.97
N TRP A 165 0.64 1.25 8.89
CA TRP A 165 1.58 1.45 9.99
C TRP A 165 1.95 0.19 10.79
N PRO A 166 1.01 -0.74 11.12
CA PRO A 166 1.35 -1.98 11.83
C PRO A 166 2.21 -2.97 11.03
N TYR A 167 2.38 -2.75 9.72
CA TYR A 167 3.14 -3.60 8.80
C TYR A 167 4.45 -2.98 8.32
N ARG A 168 4.80 -1.77 8.79
CA ARG A 168 6.07 -1.11 8.45
C ARG A 168 7.27 -2.04 8.66
N HIS A 169 8.30 -1.89 7.82
CA HIS A 169 9.49 -2.75 7.77
C HIS A 169 9.25 -4.22 7.35
N ARG A 170 8.01 -4.61 7.03
CA ARG A 170 7.68 -5.99 6.61
C ARG A 170 7.31 -6.10 5.13
N MET A 171 7.27 -4.98 4.41
CA MET A 171 6.70 -4.91 3.06
C MET A 171 7.76 -4.56 2.00
N SER A 172 8.61 -5.53 1.68
CA SER A 172 9.73 -5.37 0.74
C SER A 172 9.35 -5.41 -0.74
N SER A 173 8.16 -5.91 -1.08
CA SER A 173 7.73 -6.15 -2.46
C SER A 173 6.33 -5.61 -2.75
N LEU A 174 5.96 -5.55 -4.03
CA LEU A 174 4.59 -5.21 -4.45
C LEU A 174 3.58 -6.18 -3.83
N GLU A 175 3.95 -7.45 -3.80
CA GLU A 175 3.17 -8.54 -3.23
C GLU A 175 2.93 -8.33 -1.75
N ASP A 176 3.94 -7.92 -0.98
CA ASP A 176 3.80 -7.69 0.44
C ASP A 176 2.85 -6.52 0.74
N VAL A 177 2.97 -5.41 0.00
CA VAL A 177 2.06 -4.26 0.11
C VAL A 177 0.63 -4.71 -0.20
N TYR A 178 0.45 -5.51 -1.25
CA TYR A 178 -0.87 -6.03 -1.58
C TYR A 178 -1.37 -7.06 -0.55
N MET A 179 -0.51 -7.90 0.01
CA MET A 179 -0.89 -8.85 1.06
C MET A 179 -1.30 -8.14 2.35
N ALA A 180 -0.72 -6.98 2.66
CA ALA A 180 -1.20 -6.16 3.77
C ALA A 180 -2.65 -5.70 3.55
N ILE A 181 -3.13 -5.51 2.31
CA ILE A 181 -4.54 -5.22 2.00
C ILE A 181 -5.38 -6.51 2.00
N LEU A 182 -4.86 -7.55 1.35
CA LEU A 182 -5.60 -8.75 1.00
C LEU A 182 -5.63 -9.79 2.12
N TYR A 183 -4.47 -10.20 2.62
CA TYR A 183 -4.28 -11.30 3.55
C TYR A 183 -2.98 -11.12 4.34
N PRO A 184 -2.97 -10.29 5.42
CA PRO A 184 -1.74 -9.85 6.08
C PRO A 184 -0.84 -10.96 6.65
N ALA A 185 -1.40 -12.16 6.87
CA ALA A 185 -0.63 -13.32 7.33
C ALA A 185 0.32 -13.88 6.23
N ALA A 186 0.13 -13.48 4.97
CA ALA A 186 0.97 -13.89 3.85
C ALA A 186 2.08 -12.87 3.49
N ILE A 187 2.21 -11.77 4.23
CA ILE A 187 3.35 -10.85 4.08
C ILE A 187 4.66 -11.63 4.31
N GLY A 188 5.63 -11.49 3.41
CA GLY A 188 6.93 -12.16 3.42
C GLY A 188 6.90 -13.62 2.95
N LYS A 189 5.76 -14.11 2.41
CA LYS A 189 5.67 -15.46 1.86
C LYS A 189 6.11 -15.51 0.40
N SER A 190 6.63 -16.66 -0.02
CA SER A 190 7.03 -16.91 -1.42
C SER A 190 5.85 -16.73 -2.39
N PRO A 191 6.07 -16.28 -3.64
CA PRO A 191 5.04 -16.23 -4.68
C PRO A 191 4.28 -17.53 -4.91
N SER A 192 4.91 -18.69 -4.66
CA SER A 192 4.28 -20.02 -4.78
C SER A 192 3.41 -20.41 -3.57
N HIS A 193 3.38 -19.59 -2.52
CA HIS A 193 2.58 -19.87 -1.33
C HIS A 193 1.10 -19.96 -1.67
N VAL A 194 0.47 -21.09 -1.33
CA VAL A 194 -0.94 -21.34 -1.59
C VAL A 194 -1.80 -20.62 -0.54
N LEU A 195 -2.64 -19.69 -1.00
CA LEU A 195 -3.58 -18.95 -0.16
C LEU A 195 -4.91 -19.70 -0.03
N PHE A 196 -5.43 -20.22 -1.15
CA PHE A 196 -6.71 -20.92 -1.19
C PHE A 196 -6.57 -22.24 -1.96
N LYS A 197 -7.12 -23.31 -1.41
CA LYS A 197 -7.15 -24.64 -2.02
C LYS A 197 -8.57 -25.00 -2.43
N GLN A 198 -8.71 -25.73 -3.54
CA GLN A 198 -9.97 -26.31 -3.99
C GLN A 198 -10.66 -27.08 -2.85
N GLY A 199 -11.98 -27.04 -2.82
CA GLY A 199 -12.79 -27.54 -1.71
C GLY A 199 -13.08 -26.50 -0.61
N SER A 200 -12.22 -25.48 -0.44
CA SER A 200 -12.51 -24.39 0.50
C SER A 200 -13.54 -23.39 -0.06
N ILE A 201 -14.31 -22.74 0.84
CA ILE A 201 -15.18 -21.60 0.48
C ILE A 201 -14.35 -20.49 -0.16
N ALA A 202 -13.13 -20.28 0.35
CA ALA A 202 -12.20 -19.27 -0.14
C ALA A 202 -11.84 -19.46 -1.61
N TYR A 203 -11.52 -20.70 -1.99
CA TYR A 203 -11.23 -21.03 -3.38
C TYR A 203 -12.48 -20.90 -4.25
N ARG A 204 -13.63 -21.47 -3.85
CA ARG A 204 -14.85 -21.39 -4.67
C ARG A 204 -15.24 -19.96 -5.01
N GLN A 205 -15.13 -19.07 -4.02
CA GLN A 205 -15.44 -17.67 -4.20
C GLN A 205 -14.40 -16.94 -5.09
N ASN A 206 -13.17 -17.41 -5.14
CA ASN A 206 -12.08 -16.79 -5.89
C ASN A 206 -11.60 -17.62 -7.09
N ALA A 207 -12.37 -18.61 -7.54
CA ALA A 207 -11.92 -19.65 -8.47
C ALA A 207 -11.36 -19.06 -9.77
N GLY A 208 -11.93 -17.96 -10.27
CA GLY A 208 -11.44 -17.28 -11.47
C GLY A 208 -10.09 -16.55 -11.31
N ILE A 209 -9.45 -16.62 -10.15
CA ILE A 209 -8.06 -16.20 -9.94
C ILE A 209 -7.08 -17.35 -10.22
N ASP A 210 -7.51 -18.62 -10.14
CA ASP A 210 -6.67 -19.77 -10.53
C ASP A 210 -6.53 -19.81 -12.07
N ARG A 211 -5.60 -19.01 -12.58
CA ARG A 211 -5.37 -18.81 -14.02
C ARG A 211 -4.97 -20.07 -14.77
N HIS A 212 -4.55 -21.10 -14.05
CA HIS A 212 -4.04 -22.35 -14.59
C HIS A 212 -4.88 -23.56 -14.18
N ASN A 213 -6.02 -23.35 -13.51
CA ASN A 213 -6.94 -24.40 -13.04
C ASN A 213 -6.24 -25.54 -12.29
N LYS A 214 -5.26 -25.22 -11.43
CA LYS A 214 -4.47 -26.20 -10.67
C LYS A 214 -5.14 -26.67 -9.39
N GLY A 215 -6.32 -26.14 -9.06
CA GLY A 215 -6.99 -26.41 -7.79
C GLY A 215 -6.35 -25.65 -6.61
N ASN A 216 -5.51 -24.66 -6.89
CA ASN A 216 -4.91 -23.80 -5.88
C ASN A 216 -4.70 -22.37 -6.40
N ILE A 217 -4.94 -21.40 -5.53
CA ILE A 217 -4.69 -19.98 -5.77
C ILE A 217 -3.48 -19.59 -4.93
N THR A 218 -2.40 -19.21 -5.60
CA THR A 218 -1.15 -18.79 -4.98
C THR A 218 -1.09 -17.28 -4.76
N LEU A 219 -0.08 -16.84 -4.01
CA LEU A 219 0.24 -15.43 -3.86
C LEU A 219 0.52 -14.76 -5.22
N SER A 220 1.22 -15.45 -6.13
CA SER A 220 1.48 -14.95 -7.49
C SER A 220 0.19 -14.77 -8.31
N ASP A 221 -0.78 -15.66 -8.14
CA ASP A 221 -2.05 -15.58 -8.85
C ASP A 221 -2.86 -14.35 -8.42
N VAL A 222 -2.93 -14.07 -7.11
CA VAL A 222 -3.67 -12.91 -6.59
C VAL A 222 -2.97 -11.58 -6.91
N SER A 223 -1.63 -11.55 -6.97
CA SER A 223 -0.87 -10.32 -7.24
C SER A 223 -0.72 -10.01 -8.74
N TYR A 224 -1.05 -10.96 -9.63
CA TYR A 224 -0.87 -10.80 -11.08
C TYR A 224 -1.49 -9.51 -11.62
N LYS A 225 -2.77 -9.24 -11.31
CA LYS A 225 -3.44 -8.03 -11.79
C LYS A 225 -2.85 -6.75 -11.21
N VAL A 226 -2.29 -6.81 -10.00
CA VAL A 226 -1.61 -5.66 -9.37
C VAL A 226 -0.28 -5.38 -10.08
N ARG A 227 0.49 -6.42 -10.45
CA ARG A 227 1.68 -6.28 -11.30
C ARG A 227 1.34 -5.62 -12.63
N GLN A 228 0.24 -6.02 -13.27
CA GLN A 228 -0.22 -5.37 -14.49
C GLN A 228 -0.55 -3.89 -14.28
N LYS A 229 -1.10 -3.50 -13.11
CA LYS A 229 -1.33 -2.09 -12.77
C LYS A 229 -0.02 -1.34 -12.56
N LEU A 230 0.99 -1.95 -11.96
CA LEU A 230 2.31 -1.33 -11.83
C LEU A 230 2.93 -1.08 -13.21
N ALA A 231 2.99 -2.12 -14.05
CA ALA A 231 3.56 -2.03 -15.39
C ALA A 231 2.84 -0.98 -16.25
N LYS A 232 1.50 -0.97 -16.24
CA LYS A 232 0.70 0.04 -16.94
C LYS A 232 0.93 1.44 -16.38
N GLY A 233 0.95 1.59 -15.05
CA GLY A 233 1.13 2.89 -14.40
C GLY A 233 2.47 3.56 -14.68
N LEU A 234 3.49 2.78 -15.05
CA LEU A 234 4.82 3.25 -15.43
C LEU A 234 4.97 3.61 -16.92
N GLN A 235 3.90 3.47 -17.72
CA GLN A 235 3.94 3.88 -19.13
C GLN A 235 3.88 5.41 -19.26
N PRO A 236 4.46 6.01 -20.34
CA PRO A 236 4.56 7.46 -20.51
C PRO A 236 3.26 8.27 -20.39
N ASN A 237 2.11 7.64 -20.67
CA ASN A 237 0.78 8.26 -20.58
C ASN A 237 0.15 8.19 -19.17
N PHE A 238 0.78 7.48 -18.23
CA PHE A 238 0.27 7.33 -16.86
C PHE A 238 1.29 7.74 -15.80
N MET A 239 2.59 7.54 -16.07
CA MET A 239 3.66 7.90 -15.15
C MET A 239 3.79 9.42 -15.04
N GLY A 240 4.06 9.94 -13.85
CA GLY A 240 4.32 11.36 -13.65
C GLY A 240 4.45 11.76 -12.20
#